data_AF-R7TRI0-F1
#
_entry.id   AF-R7TRI0-F1
#
_cell.length_a   1.000
_cell.length_b   1.000
_cell.length_c   1.000
_cell.angle_alpha   90.00
_cell.angle_beta   90.00
_cell.angle_gamma   90.00
#
_symmetry.space_group_name_H-M   'P 1'
#
loop_
_entity.id
_entity.type
_entity.pdbx_description
1 polymer ?
#
loop_
_entity_poly.entity_id
_entity_poly.type
_entity_poly.pdbx_seq_one_letter_code
_entity_poly.pdbx_strand_id
1 'polypeptide(L)'
;QLYIERVMVDYIHLLLNSKSEISLGRVINIPDRSLNHIAFTHLKHESQTRGMSMFQTAVSYIMRLRLGGKSYAPDPKCKLNRYVKGLSEFTDLMHKLSNILEDELNPR
;
A
#
# COMPACT_ATOMS: atom_id res chain seq x y z
N GLN A 1 -5.49 -14.05 19.68
CA GLN A 1 -4.70 -14.90 18.76
C GLN A 1 -5.27 -14.90 17.34
N LEU A 2 -6.54 -15.27 17.14
CA LEU A 2 -7.21 -15.32 15.82
C LEU A 2 -7.13 -14.02 14.99
N TYR A 3 -7.15 -12.85 15.63
CA TYR A 3 -7.10 -11.57 14.91
C TYR A 3 -5.77 -11.31 14.22
N ILE A 4 -4.65 -11.61 14.91
CA ILE A 4 -3.31 -11.42 14.36
C ILE A 4 -3.11 -12.35 13.17
N GLU A 5 -3.50 -13.62 13.32
CA GLU A 5 -3.46 -14.59 12.23
C GLU A 5 -4.25 -14.11 11.01
N ARG A 6 -5.46 -13.59 11.22
CA ARG A 6 -6.28 -13.01 10.13
C ARG A 6 -5.58 -11.83 9.46
N VAL A 7 -4.96 -10.93 10.22
CA VAL A 7 -4.18 -9.81 9.66
C VAL A 7 -3.01 -10.32 8.81
N MET A 8 -2.29 -11.33 9.29
CA MET A 8 -1.18 -11.95 8.53
C MET A 8 -1.67 -12.60 7.24
N VAL A 9 -2.80 -13.30 7.28
CA VAL A 9 -3.43 -13.87 6.08
C VAL A 9 -3.88 -12.77 5.12
N ASP A 10 -4.44 -11.67 5.61
CA ASP A 10 -4.85 -10.54 4.76
C ASP A 10 -3.65 -9.84 4.11
N TYR A 11 -2.49 -9.81 4.76
CA TYR A 11 -1.25 -9.32 4.16
C TYR A 11 -0.85 -10.14 2.93
N ILE A 12 -0.81 -11.47 3.09
CA ILE A 12 -0.46 -12.40 2.01
C ILE A 12 -1.54 -12.38 0.91
N HIS A 13 -2.82 -12.38 1.30
CA HIS A 13 -3.93 -12.31 0.36
C HIS A 13 -3.87 -11.04 -0.50
N LEU A 14 -3.50 -9.90 0.09
CA LEU A 14 -3.36 -8.65 -0.65
C LEU A 14 -2.21 -8.68 -1.67
N LEU A 15 -1.10 -9.38 -1.35
CA LEU A 15 0.00 -9.58 -2.31
C LEU A 15 -0.45 -10.43 -3.50
N LEU A 16 -1.18 -11.52 -3.24
CA LEU A 16 -1.68 -12.42 -4.28
C LEU A 16 -2.87 -11.83 -5.06
N ASN A 17 -3.67 -10.98 -4.42
CA ASN A 17 -4.84 -10.32 -4.98
C ASN A 17 -4.81 -8.82 -4.67
N SER A 18 -4.09 -8.08 -5.50
CA SER A 18 -3.94 -6.61 -5.42
C SER A 18 -5.24 -5.82 -5.50
N LYS A 19 -6.36 -6.45 -5.86
CA LYS A 19 -7.70 -5.83 -5.92
C LYS A 19 -8.53 -6.05 -4.64
N SER A 20 -8.03 -6.78 -3.65
CA SER A 20 -8.75 -7.00 -2.39
C SER A 20 -8.79 -5.75 -1.52
N GLU A 21 -9.84 -4.93 -1.68
CA GLU A 21 -10.08 -3.74 -0.85
C GLU A 21 -10.37 -4.11 0.62
N ILE A 22 -10.97 -5.28 0.86
CA ILE A 22 -11.25 -5.78 2.21
C ILE A 22 -9.95 -6.07 2.96
N SER A 23 -9.02 -6.80 2.32
CA SER A 23 -7.72 -7.10 2.93
C SER A 23 -6.92 -5.81 3.12
N LEU A 24 -6.89 -4.92 2.12
CA LEU A 24 -6.25 -3.62 2.24
C LEU A 24 -6.79 -2.82 3.42
N GLY A 25 -8.10 -2.70 3.57
CA GLY A 25 -8.72 -1.96 4.67
C GLY A 25 -8.34 -2.50 6.06
N ARG A 26 -8.09 -3.80 6.18
CA ARG A 26 -7.60 -4.40 7.42
C ARG A 26 -6.12 -4.14 7.66
N VAL A 27 -5.28 -4.22 6.64
CA VAL A 27 -3.82 -4.22 6.83
C VAL A 27 -3.17 -2.84 6.72
N ILE A 28 -3.79 -1.90 6.00
CA ILE A 28 -3.17 -0.62 5.63
C ILE A 28 -2.71 0.19 6.85
N ASN A 29 -3.41 0.10 7.98
CA ASN A 29 -3.07 0.79 9.23
C ASN A 29 -2.77 -0.15 10.40
N ILE A 30 -2.34 -1.39 10.13
CA ILE A 30 -1.89 -2.34 11.17
C ILE A 30 -0.48 -2.84 10.85
N PRO A 31 0.57 -2.54 11.64
CA PRO A 31 0.57 -1.65 12.81
C PRO A 31 0.13 -0.23 12.45
N ASP A 32 -0.15 0.59 13.46
CA ASP A 32 -0.59 1.97 13.24
C ASP A 32 0.44 2.77 12.42
N ARG A 33 -0.04 3.37 11.33
CA ARG A 33 0.72 4.20 10.36
C ARG A 33 0.12 5.59 10.21
N SER A 34 -0.80 5.97 11.10
CA SER A 34 -1.59 7.20 10.98
C SER A 34 -2.42 7.29 9.68
N LEU A 35 -2.74 6.15 9.06
CA LEU A 35 -3.59 6.01 7.88
C LEU A 35 -5.04 5.77 8.32
N ASN A 36 -5.66 6.81 8.88
CA ASN A 36 -7.04 6.76 9.35
C ASN A 36 -8.07 6.65 8.20
N HIS A 37 -9.36 6.61 8.53
CA HIS A 37 -10.45 6.51 7.56
C HIS A 37 -10.43 7.62 6.49
N ILE A 38 -9.96 8.83 6.83
CA ILE A 38 -9.83 9.94 5.87
C ILE A 38 -8.72 9.63 4.85
N ALA A 39 -7.58 9.09 5.31
CA ALA A 39 -6.51 8.64 4.43
C ALA A 39 -7.00 7.54 3.47
N PHE A 40 -7.80 6.59 3.98
CA PHE A 40 -8.42 5.54 3.17
C PHE A 40 -9.34 6.12 2.08
N THR A 41 -10.20 7.07 2.44
CA THR A 41 -11.09 7.75 1.48
C THR A 41 -10.31 8.52 0.42
N HIS A 42 -9.24 9.23 0.81
CA HIS A 42 -8.37 9.92 -0.15
C HIS A 42 -7.67 8.94 -1.11
N LEU A 43 -7.19 7.80 -0.61
CA LEU A 43 -6.61 6.75 -1.44
C LEU A 43 -7.63 6.15 -2.41
N LYS A 44 -8.86 5.92 -1.96
CA LYS A 44 -9.96 5.41 -2.80
C LYS A 44 -10.30 6.37 -3.93
N HIS A 45 -10.40 7.66 -3.65
CA HIS A 45 -10.66 8.64 -4.71
C HIS A 45 -9.51 8.70 -5.72
N GLU A 46 -8.27 8.72 -5.25
CA GLU A 46 -7.10 8.74 -6.13
C GLU A 46 -7.05 7.48 -7.02
N SER A 47 -7.39 6.30 -6.47
CA SER A 47 -7.38 5.05 -7.22
C SER A 47 -8.45 5.03 -8.32
N GLN A 48 -9.64 5.57 -8.03
CA GLN A 48 -10.71 5.76 -9.01
C GLN A 48 -10.30 6.71 -10.13
N THR A 49 -9.70 7.86 -9.80
CA THR A 49 -9.21 8.82 -10.80
C THR A 49 -8.16 8.21 -11.73
N ARG A 50 -7.33 7.29 -11.23
CA ARG A 50 -6.27 6.64 -12.01
C ARG A 50 -6.68 5.33 -12.68
N GLY A 51 -7.87 4.80 -12.40
CA GLY A 51 -8.29 3.48 -12.89
C GLY A 51 -7.43 2.32 -12.37
N MET A 52 -6.84 2.45 -11.18
CA MET A 52 -6.00 1.42 -10.55
C MET A 52 -6.64 0.90 -9.27
N SER A 53 -6.20 -0.26 -8.75
CA SER A 53 -6.60 -0.68 -7.41
C SER A 53 -6.03 0.29 -6.35
N MET A 54 -6.66 0.35 -5.18
CA MET A 54 -6.16 1.16 -4.07
C MET A 54 -4.74 0.76 -3.64
N PHE A 55 -4.44 -0.55 -3.62
CA PHE A 55 -3.12 -1.06 -3.30
C PHE A 55 -2.07 -0.62 -4.34
N GLN A 56 -2.37 -0.81 -5.63
CA GLN A 56 -1.49 -0.35 -6.72
C GLN A 56 -1.28 1.16 -6.69
N THR A 57 -2.32 1.92 -6.34
CA THR A 57 -2.25 3.37 -6.21
C THR A 57 -1.29 3.80 -5.10
N ALA A 58 -1.35 3.17 -3.92
CA ALA A 58 -0.43 3.44 -2.82
C ALA A 58 1.03 3.17 -3.22
N VAL A 59 1.30 1.98 -3.78
CA VAL A 59 2.64 1.57 -4.21
C VAL A 59 3.17 2.50 -5.32
N SER A 60 2.37 2.73 -6.37
CA SER A 60 2.74 3.61 -7.49
C SER A 60 2.99 5.05 -7.04
N TYR A 61 2.19 5.56 -6.12
CA TYR A 61 2.34 6.91 -5.58
C TYR A 61 3.67 7.07 -4.82
N ILE A 62 3.99 6.14 -3.91
CA ILE A 62 5.26 6.15 -3.19
C ILE A 62 6.45 5.93 -4.13
N MET A 63 6.34 5.03 -5.10
CA MET A 63 7.42 4.78 -6.06
C MET A 63 7.72 6.04 -6.89
N ARG A 64 6.69 6.74 -7.36
CA ARG A 64 6.84 8.01 -8.09
C ARG A 64 7.51 9.11 -7.26
N LEU A 65 7.19 9.19 -5.96
CA LEU A 65 7.90 10.09 -5.04
C LEU A 65 9.38 9.72 -4.89
N ARG A 66 9.70 8.42 -4.79
CA ARG A 66 11.07 7.92 -4.63
C ARG A 66 11.93 8.11 -5.88
N LEU A 67 11.36 7.88 -7.07
CA LEU A 67 12.04 8.10 -8.35
C LEU A 67 12.43 9.57 -8.55
N GLY A 68 11.62 10.49 -8.02
CA GLY A 68 11.87 11.93 -8.09
C GLY A 68 11.82 12.50 -9.52
N GLY A 69 12.16 13.78 -9.66
CA GLY A 69 12.20 14.47 -10.94
C GLY A 69 10.85 15.07 -11.39
N LYS A 70 10.92 16.08 -12.26
CA LYS A 70 9.76 16.88 -12.70
C LYS A 70 8.66 16.04 -13.39
N SER A 71 9.04 14.94 -14.04
CA SER A 71 8.12 14.09 -14.82
C SER A 71 7.38 13.04 -13.98
N TYR A 72 7.90 12.67 -12.81
CA TYR A 72 7.32 11.63 -11.96
C TYR A 72 6.70 12.16 -10.67
N ALA A 73 7.09 13.36 -10.24
CA ALA A 73 6.55 14.01 -9.05
C ALA A 73 5.00 14.03 -9.09
N PRO A 74 4.31 13.47 -8.07
CA PRO A 74 2.87 13.60 -7.97
C PRO A 74 2.45 15.06 -7.86
N ASP A 75 1.21 15.36 -8.27
CA ASP A 75 0.64 16.70 -8.15
C ASP A 75 0.80 17.21 -6.69
N PRO A 76 1.41 18.39 -6.47
CA PRO A 76 1.49 19.02 -5.15
C PRO A 76 0.13 19.19 -4.44
N LYS A 77 -0.97 19.24 -5.20
CA LYS A 77 -2.35 19.32 -4.69
C LYS A 77 -2.94 17.96 -4.33
N CYS A 78 -2.26 16.86 -4.65
CA CYS A 78 -2.73 15.51 -4.31
C CYS A 78 -2.87 15.36 -2.80
N LYS A 79 -4.05 14.92 -2.35
CA LYS A 79 -4.34 14.78 -0.91
C LYS A 79 -3.47 13.71 -0.23
N LEU A 80 -2.90 12.78 -1.01
CA LEU A 80 -1.98 11.76 -0.52
C LEU A 80 -0.64 12.31 0.00
N ASN A 81 -0.29 13.56 -0.35
CA ASN A 81 0.95 14.21 0.12
C ASN A 81 1.02 14.26 1.66
N ARG A 82 -0.13 14.24 2.34
CA ARG A 82 -0.22 14.28 3.81
C ARG A 82 0.06 12.93 4.48
N TYR A 83 0.09 11.84 3.71
CA TYR A 83 0.19 10.47 4.23
C TYR A 83 1.46 9.76 3.77
N VAL A 84 2.41 10.47 3.19
CA VAL A 84 3.63 9.91 2.58
C VAL A 84 4.39 9.00 3.55
N LYS A 85 4.51 9.40 4.82
CA LYS A 85 5.19 8.60 5.84
C LYS A 85 4.51 7.22 6.01
N GLY A 86 3.23 7.21 6.37
CA GLY A 86 2.48 5.97 6.59
C GLY A 86 2.33 5.11 5.33
N LEU A 87 2.13 5.72 4.17
CA LEU A 87 2.09 5.01 2.89
C LEU A 87 3.45 4.41 2.52
N SER A 88 4.55 5.08 2.86
CA SER A 88 5.91 4.53 2.67
C SER A 88 6.14 3.33 3.57
N GLU A 89 5.81 3.44 4.87
CA GLU A 89 5.92 2.33 5.83
C GLU A 89 5.11 1.11 5.40
N PHE A 90 3.89 1.33 4.90
CA PHE A 90 3.05 0.27 4.35
C PHE A 90 3.68 -0.36 3.11
N THR A 91 4.12 0.46 2.15
CA THR A 91 4.72 -0.01 0.89
C THR A 91 6.01 -0.78 1.14
N ASP A 92 6.85 -0.33 2.07
CA ASP A 92 8.10 -1.00 2.43
C ASP A 92 7.86 -2.37 3.08
N LEU A 93 6.84 -2.47 3.95
CA LEU A 93 6.47 -3.76 4.52
C LEU A 93 5.99 -4.73 3.43
N MET A 94 5.11 -4.27 2.55
CA MET A 94 4.58 -5.10 1.45
C MET A 94 5.68 -5.56 0.51
N HIS A 95 6.64 -4.69 0.20
CA HIS A 95 7.80 -5.06 -0.62
C HIS A 95 8.69 -6.09 0.07
N LYS A 96 8.99 -5.92 1.36
CA LYS A 96 9.75 -6.92 2.14
C LYS A 96 9.06 -8.28 2.16
N LEU A 97 7.74 -8.30 2.35
CA LEU A 97 6.95 -9.53 2.32
C LEU A 97 6.98 -10.20 0.93
N SER A 98 6.87 -9.42 -0.16
CA SER A 98 7.01 -9.94 -1.53
C SER A 98 8.37 -10.60 -1.73
N ASN A 99 9.46 -9.93 -1.32
CA ASN A 99 10.81 -10.45 -1.49
C ASN A 99 11.01 -11.77 -0.72
N ILE A 100 10.53 -11.86 0.52
CA ILE A 100 10.59 -13.11 1.31
C ILE A 100 9.82 -14.24 0.62
N LEU A 101 8.62 -13.96 0.10
CA LEU A 101 7.83 -14.97 -0.61
C LEU A 101 8.51 -15.43 -1.90
N GLU A 102 9.14 -14.51 -2.64
CA GLU A 102 9.85 -14.81 -3.87
C GLU A 102 11.14 -15.62 -3.60
N ASP A 103 11.88 -15.29 -2.55
CA ASP A 103 13.09 -16.01 -2.14
C ASP A 103 12.79 -17.46 -1.71
N GLU A 104 11.72 -17.68 -0.93
CA GLU A 104 11.28 -19.03 -0.52
C GLU A 104 10.78 -19.88 -1.71
N LEU A 105 10.18 -19.25 -2.72
CA LEU A 105 9.71 -19.94 -3.92
C LEU A 105 10.84 -20.26 -4.91
N ASN A 106 12.02 -19.66 -4.74
CA ASN A 106 13.17 -19.87 -5.61
C ASN A 106 14.47 -19.99 -4.79
N PRO A 107 14.60 -21.05 -3.95
CA PRO A 107 15.80 -21.25 -3.15
C PRO A 107 16.99 -21.46 -4.09
N ARG A 108 17.95 -20.54 -4.04
CA ARG A 108 19.21 -20.63 -4.79
C ARG A 108 20.11 -21.74 -4.27
#